data_AF-A0A7H9KFW0-F1
#
_entry.id   AF-A0A7H9KFW0-F1
#
_cell.length_a   1.000
_cell.length_b   1.000
_cell.length_c   1.000
_cell.angle_alpha   90.00
_cell.angle_beta   90.00
_cell.angle_gamma   90.00
#
_symmetry.space_group_name_H-M   'P 1'
#
loop_
_entity.id
_entity.type
_entity.pdbx_description
1 polymer ?
#
loop_
_entity_poly.entity_id
_entity_poly.type
_entity_poly.pdbx_seq_one_letter_code
_entity_poly.pdbx_strand_id
1 'polypeptide(L)'
;MHYRCLLLPLLVVLSGCTTTTRTPDTPAASFVSTLITEHAEKIRALQKDPLSQPTPSPRPASSSARTAQQHLPGVTLVGKRPVLLPLTQQRGRQVPLTTALKRILPPGWQQHLMPGVASRLPVSWAGNDQWPYVLQKIAREHQLKMTIDFDRHTVTVSPAGADLL
;
A
#
# COMPACT_ATOMS: atom_id res chain seq x y z
N MET A 1 -57.98 33.19 20.56
CA MET A 1 -58.01 32.41 21.80
C MET A 1 -56.55 32.05 22.13
N HIS A 2 -55.88 32.80 23.02
CA HIS A 2 -55.86 32.57 24.49
C HIS A 2 -55.09 31.27 24.81
N TYR A 3 -53.99 31.15 25.56
CA TYR A 3 -53.16 31.96 26.48
C TYR A 3 -51.74 31.31 26.44
N ARG A 4 -50.62 32.05 26.44
CA ARG A 4 -49.90 32.59 27.62
C ARG A 4 -49.41 31.53 28.63
N CYS A 5 -48.07 31.49 28.80
CA CYS A 5 -47.34 31.54 30.07
C CYS A 5 -47.46 30.39 31.08
N LEU A 6 -46.34 29.74 31.40
CA LEU A 6 -45.89 29.35 32.75
C LEU A 6 -44.36 29.06 32.63
N LEU A 7 -43.47 30.00 33.01
CA LEU A 7 -42.80 30.12 34.31
C LEU A 7 -42.11 28.79 34.73
N LEU A 8 -40.77 28.65 34.56
CA LEU A 8 -39.70 28.90 35.57
C LEU A 8 -39.82 28.01 36.83
N PRO A 9 -38.75 27.77 37.61
CA PRO A 9 -37.34 27.44 37.32
C PRO A 9 -36.94 26.14 38.06
N LEU A 10 -35.75 25.56 37.81
CA LEU A 10 -35.11 24.78 38.88
C LEU A 10 -33.60 25.02 38.87
N LEU A 11 -33.18 25.79 39.87
CA LEU A 11 -31.83 26.22 40.16
C LEU A 11 -31.47 25.55 41.49
N VAL A 12 -30.53 24.60 41.48
CA VAL A 12 -29.84 24.03 42.66
C VAL A 12 -28.41 23.71 42.20
N VAL A 13 -27.47 24.66 42.28
CA VAL A 13 -26.53 24.97 43.38
C VAL A 13 -25.59 23.82 43.75
N LEU A 14 -24.31 23.98 43.37
CA LEU A 14 -23.08 23.58 44.08
C LEU A 14 -21.98 24.56 43.59
N SER A 15 -21.64 25.63 44.32
CA SER A 15 -20.74 25.72 45.49
C SER A 15 -19.25 25.60 45.14
N GLY A 16 -18.52 26.74 45.21
CA GLY A 16 -17.06 26.89 45.35
C GLY A 16 -16.16 26.33 44.23
N CYS A 17 -15.04 26.91 43.81
CA CYS A 17 -14.13 27.87 44.42
C CYS A 17 -13.46 28.75 43.35
N THR A 18 -12.91 29.84 43.85
CA THR A 18 -12.04 30.84 43.23
C THR A 18 -10.90 30.23 42.41
N THR A 19 -10.44 30.93 41.36
CA THR A 19 -9.02 31.29 41.15
C THR A 19 -8.91 32.11 39.86
N THR A 20 -8.63 33.40 40.04
CA THR A 20 -7.97 34.28 39.07
C THR A 20 -6.67 33.62 38.61
N THR A 21 -6.42 33.47 37.31
CA THR A 21 -5.20 33.97 36.65
C THR A 21 -5.11 33.56 35.17
N ARG A 22 -5.02 34.61 34.33
CA ARG A 22 -4.01 34.78 33.27
C ARG A 22 -4.05 33.81 32.09
N THR A 23 -4.39 34.35 30.92
CA THR A 23 -4.00 33.82 29.60
C THR A 23 -2.49 33.58 29.55
N PRO A 24 -2.06 32.40 29.08
CA PRO A 24 -0.80 32.34 28.33
C PRO A 24 -1.02 31.60 27.01
N ASP A 25 -0.65 32.26 25.91
CA ASP A 25 -0.22 31.59 24.69
C ASP A 25 0.80 30.49 25.05
N THR A 26 0.43 29.22 24.93
CA THR A 26 1.40 28.11 24.96
C THR A 26 0.86 26.90 24.15
N PRO A 27 1.65 26.32 23.22
CA PRO A 27 1.19 25.21 22.36
C PRO A 27 0.99 23.88 23.12
N ALA A 28 -0.03 23.12 22.72
CA ALA A 28 -0.47 21.83 23.26
C ALA A 28 0.47 20.64 22.98
N ALA A 29 1.77 20.79 23.21
CA ALA A 29 2.79 19.79 22.87
C ALA A 29 3.29 18.93 24.05
N SER A 30 2.72 19.06 25.26
CA SER A 30 3.33 18.49 26.47
C SER A 30 2.60 17.32 27.13
N PHE A 31 1.49 16.81 26.58
CA PHE A 31 0.76 15.69 27.20
C PHE A 31 1.13 14.28 26.69
N VAL A 32 1.97 14.16 25.65
CA VAL A 32 2.34 12.84 25.08
C VAL A 32 3.67 12.30 25.63
N SER A 33 4.45 13.12 26.35
CA SER A 33 5.82 12.75 26.73
C SER A 33 5.94 11.89 27.99
N THR A 34 4.91 11.79 28.83
CA THR A 34 5.07 11.12 30.14
C THR A 34 4.82 9.60 30.10
N LEU A 35 4.13 9.08 29.09
CA LEU A 35 3.85 7.64 28.96
C LEU A 35 4.96 6.87 28.23
N ILE A 36 5.89 7.55 27.56
CA ILE A 36 7.01 6.93 26.84
C ILE A 36 8.17 6.61 27.81
N THR A 37 8.22 7.27 28.97
CA THR A 37 9.37 7.24 29.87
C THR A 37 9.44 5.98 30.74
N GLU A 38 8.34 5.29 31.01
CA GLU A 38 8.32 4.17 31.97
C GLU A 38 8.98 2.88 31.43
N HIS A 39 8.98 2.64 30.12
CA HIS A 39 9.53 1.40 29.56
C HIS A 39 11.01 1.49 29.13
N ALA A 40 11.64 2.67 29.22
CA ALA A 40 13.00 2.89 28.72
C ALA A 40 14.09 2.28 29.62
N GLU A 41 13.83 2.07 30.91
CA GLU A 41 14.84 1.55 31.85
C GLU A 41 15.19 0.08 31.58
N LYS A 42 14.21 -0.75 31.17
CA LYS A 42 14.45 -2.18 30.92
C LYS A 42 15.36 -2.44 29.72
N ILE A 43 15.44 -1.50 28.78
CA ILE A 43 16.30 -1.59 27.59
C ILE A 43 17.76 -1.23 27.94
N ARG A 44 17.97 -0.29 28.88
CA ARG A 44 19.30 0.23 29.23
C ARG A 44 20.18 -0.73 30.04
N ALA A 45 19.59 -1.70 30.73
CA ALA A 45 20.35 -2.66 31.55
C ALA A 45 21.14 -3.71 30.72
N LEU A 46 20.87 -3.86 29.42
CA LEU A 46 21.56 -4.84 28.56
C LEU A 46 22.75 -4.26 27.77
N GLN A 47 23.01 -2.95 27.81
CA GLN A 47 24.01 -2.29 26.95
C GLN A 47 25.18 -1.61 27.69
N LYS A 48 25.30 -1.82 29.01
CA LYS A 48 26.43 -1.38 29.86
C LYS A 48 27.59 -2.38 29.73
N ASP A 49 28.86 -2.11 29.41
CA ASP A 49 29.77 -0.97 29.10
C ASP A 49 31.11 -1.64 28.59
N PRO A 50 32.20 -0.96 28.09
CA PRO A 50 32.43 0.48 28.07
C PRO A 50 32.98 1.13 26.77
N LEU A 51 32.49 2.36 26.57
CA LEU A 51 33.16 3.63 26.22
C LEU A 51 34.29 3.67 25.16
N SER A 52 33.95 4.14 23.93
CA SER A 52 34.72 5.15 23.18
C SER A 52 33.89 5.70 22.00
N GLN A 53 33.83 7.03 21.92
CA GLN A 53 32.94 7.86 21.10
C GLN A 53 33.35 7.91 19.61
N PRO A 54 32.42 7.78 18.64
CA PRO A 54 32.74 7.97 17.22
C PRO A 54 32.37 9.37 16.71
N THR A 55 33.34 9.99 16.02
CA THR A 55 33.19 11.14 15.11
C THR A 55 32.34 10.75 13.89
N PRO A 56 31.39 11.58 13.39
CA PRO A 56 30.65 11.24 12.19
C PRO A 56 31.50 11.52 10.94
N SER A 57 32.06 10.47 10.36
CA SER A 57 32.59 10.47 9.00
C SER A 57 31.42 10.21 8.02
N PRO A 58 31.25 11.00 6.93
CA PRO A 58 30.20 10.75 5.96
C PRO A 58 30.56 9.52 5.12
N ARG A 59 30.12 8.34 5.56
CA ARG A 59 30.17 7.14 4.76
C ARG A 59 29.23 7.35 3.56
N PRO A 60 29.68 7.19 2.30
CA PRO A 60 28.76 7.18 1.17
C PRO A 60 27.75 6.07 1.42
N ALA A 61 26.47 6.44 1.50
CA ALA A 61 25.39 5.48 1.50
C ALA A 61 25.57 4.65 0.23
N SER A 62 26.01 3.42 0.40
CA SER A 62 26.04 2.45 -0.69
C SER A 62 24.57 2.28 -1.09
N SER A 63 24.16 3.03 -2.11
CA SER A 63 22.96 2.79 -2.89
C SER A 63 23.13 1.44 -3.57
N SER A 64 23.03 0.37 -2.78
CA SER A 64 22.45 -0.86 -3.27
C SER A 64 20.96 -0.58 -3.49
N ALA A 65 20.67 0.20 -4.53
CA ALA A 65 19.52 -0.06 -5.37
C ALA A 65 19.75 -1.47 -5.92
N ARG A 66 19.50 -2.49 -5.09
CA ARG A 66 19.31 -3.83 -5.60
C ARG A 66 18.11 -3.65 -6.50
N THR A 67 18.35 -3.66 -7.81
CA THR A 67 17.34 -3.99 -8.78
C THR A 67 16.84 -5.35 -8.30
N ALA A 68 15.83 -5.35 -7.44
CA ALA A 68 15.07 -6.53 -7.14
C ALA A 68 14.46 -6.86 -8.49
N GLN A 69 15.15 -7.70 -9.25
CA GLN A 69 14.52 -8.59 -10.21
C GLN A 69 13.55 -9.39 -9.36
N GLN A 70 12.39 -8.78 -9.07
CA GLN A 70 11.31 -9.46 -8.40
C GLN A 70 10.97 -10.57 -9.37
N HIS A 71 11.34 -11.79 -8.99
CA HIS A 71 10.95 -12.95 -9.75
C HIS A 71 9.45 -13.07 -9.54
N LEU A 72 8.66 -12.68 -10.53
CA LEU A 72 7.22 -12.91 -10.53
C LEU A 72 6.97 -14.29 -11.15
N PRO A 73 6.84 -15.39 -10.39
CA PRO A 73 6.53 -16.70 -10.97
C PRO A 73 5.27 -16.62 -11.86
N GLY A 74 5.38 -17.18 -13.07
CA GLY A 74 4.34 -17.12 -14.11
C GLY A 74 4.33 -15.83 -14.92
N VAL A 75 5.20 -14.85 -14.62
CA VAL A 75 5.33 -13.59 -15.38
C VAL A 75 6.78 -13.31 -15.72
N THR A 76 7.08 -13.29 -17.02
CA THR A 76 8.37 -12.85 -17.56
C THR A 76 8.31 -11.35 -17.83
N LEU A 77 9.34 -10.61 -17.42
CA LEU A 77 9.42 -9.16 -17.59
C LEU A 77 10.55 -8.88 -18.57
N VAL A 78 10.24 -8.17 -19.65
CA VAL A 78 11.16 -7.85 -20.74
C VAL A 78 11.23 -6.33 -20.88
N GLY A 79 12.44 -5.81 -21.11
CA GLY A 79 12.67 -4.38 -21.34
C GLY A 79 12.78 -3.53 -20.08
N LYS A 80 12.76 -2.21 -20.26
CA LYS A 80 12.95 -1.25 -19.17
C LYS A 80 11.66 -1.06 -18.38
N ARG A 81 11.60 -1.69 -17.21
CA ARG A 81 10.50 -1.49 -16.26
C ARG A 81 10.49 -0.05 -15.72
N PRO A 82 9.37 0.68 -15.80
CA PRO A 82 9.21 1.98 -15.14
C PRO A 82 9.32 1.86 -13.61
N VAL A 83 9.88 2.90 -12.97
CA VAL A 83 10.02 2.96 -11.50
C VAL A 83 8.66 2.95 -10.81
N LEU A 84 7.66 3.59 -11.42
CA LEU A 84 6.29 3.65 -10.93
C LEU A 84 5.38 2.94 -11.93
N LEU A 85 4.70 1.91 -11.45
CA LEU A 85 3.69 1.18 -12.21
C LEU A 85 2.29 1.62 -11.77
N PRO A 86 1.37 1.90 -12.71
CA PRO A 86 0.02 2.30 -12.37
C PRO A 86 -0.72 1.18 -11.63
N LEU A 87 -1.58 1.58 -10.70
CA LEU A 87 -2.46 0.66 -9.98
C LEU A 87 -3.70 0.38 -10.81
N THR A 88 -4.16 -0.87 -10.78
CA THR A 88 -5.41 -1.28 -11.40
C THR A 88 -6.55 -0.88 -10.49
N GLN A 89 -7.27 0.20 -10.79
CA GLN A 89 -8.40 0.66 -9.95
C GLN A 89 -9.63 -0.26 -10.06
N GLN A 90 -9.75 -0.96 -11.19
CA GLN A 90 -10.92 -1.79 -11.48
C GLN A 90 -10.77 -3.16 -10.82
N ARG A 91 -11.85 -3.66 -10.22
CA ARG A 91 -11.97 -5.05 -9.78
C ARG A 91 -12.81 -5.86 -10.77
N GLY A 92 -12.60 -7.16 -10.83
CA GLY A 92 -13.36 -8.05 -11.69
C GLY A 92 -13.66 -9.38 -11.01
N ARG A 93 -14.86 -9.92 -11.24
CA ARG A 93 -15.27 -11.25 -10.79
C ARG A 93 -15.80 -12.03 -11.98
N GLN A 94 -15.19 -13.18 -12.26
CA GLN A 94 -15.53 -14.08 -13.37
C GLN A 94 -15.63 -13.37 -14.73
N VAL A 95 -14.75 -12.41 -14.98
CA VAL A 95 -14.71 -11.67 -16.24
C VAL A 95 -13.90 -12.49 -17.24
N PRO A 96 -14.30 -12.58 -18.53
CA PRO A 96 -13.50 -13.25 -19.55
C PRO A 96 -12.08 -12.68 -19.63
N LEU A 97 -11.07 -13.54 -19.74
CA LEU A 97 -9.65 -13.17 -19.76
C LEU A 97 -9.33 -12.03 -20.73
N THR A 98 -9.85 -12.06 -21.95
CA THR A 98 -9.63 -10.99 -22.93
C THR A 98 -10.14 -9.63 -22.45
N THR A 99 -11.35 -9.60 -21.91
CA THR A 99 -11.97 -8.40 -21.32
C THR A 99 -11.23 -7.96 -20.06
N ALA A 100 -10.77 -8.91 -19.23
CA ALA A 100 -10.00 -8.62 -18.04
C ALA A 100 -8.69 -7.90 -18.37
N LEU A 101 -7.92 -8.43 -19.33
CA LEU A 101 -6.68 -7.82 -19.80
C LEU A 101 -6.89 -6.38 -20.27
N LYS A 102 -7.94 -6.10 -21.06
CA LYS A 102 -8.26 -4.72 -21.49
C LYS A 102 -8.53 -3.75 -20.34
N ARG A 103 -9.01 -4.25 -19.18
CA ARG A 103 -9.31 -3.43 -17.99
C ARG A 103 -8.12 -3.28 -17.04
N ILE A 104 -7.25 -4.28 -17.00
CA ILE A 104 -6.07 -4.32 -16.13
C ILE A 104 -4.90 -3.56 -16.76
N LEU A 105 -4.74 -3.69 -18.08
CA LEU A 105 -3.62 -3.09 -18.80
C LEU A 105 -3.74 -1.57 -18.87
N PRO A 106 -2.64 -0.82 -18.74
CA PRO A 106 -2.66 0.62 -18.97
C PRO A 106 -3.05 0.96 -20.43
N PRO A 107 -3.54 2.18 -20.69
CA PRO A 107 -3.86 2.62 -22.05
C PRO A 107 -2.66 2.48 -23.00
N GLY A 108 -2.92 2.08 -24.25
CA GLY A 108 -1.90 1.90 -25.29
C GLY A 108 -1.21 0.53 -25.30
N TRP A 109 -1.39 -0.28 -24.26
CA TRP A 109 -0.84 -1.64 -24.21
C TRP A 109 -1.59 -2.60 -25.12
N GLN A 110 -0.83 -3.48 -25.78
CA GLN A 110 -1.35 -4.54 -26.64
C GLN A 110 -1.39 -5.86 -25.87
N GLN A 111 -2.43 -6.67 -26.13
CA GLN A 111 -2.53 -8.03 -25.61
C GLN A 111 -2.37 -9.04 -26.76
N HIS A 112 -1.56 -10.07 -26.54
CA HIS A 112 -1.38 -11.16 -27.48
C HIS A 112 -1.67 -12.49 -26.78
N LEU A 113 -2.70 -13.20 -27.22
CA LEU A 113 -3.02 -14.53 -26.69
C LEU A 113 -2.45 -15.56 -27.66
N MET A 114 -1.56 -16.40 -27.17
CA MET A 114 -1.04 -17.51 -27.97
C MET A 114 -2.14 -18.56 -28.22
N PRO A 115 -2.05 -19.33 -29.32
CA PRO A 115 -2.90 -20.50 -29.54
C PRO A 115 -2.88 -21.43 -28.32
N GLY A 116 -4.05 -21.95 -27.94
CA GLY A 116 -4.21 -22.80 -26.75
C GLY A 116 -4.63 -22.06 -25.47
N VAL A 117 -4.64 -20.72 -25.45
CA VAL A 117 -5.22 -19.95 -24.34
C VAL A 117 -6.73 -19.77 -24.53
N ALA A 118 -7.52 -20.18 -23.54
CA ALA A 118 -8.97 -19.98 -23.56
C ALA A 118 -9.33 -18.48 -23.34
N SER A 119 -9.72 -17.79 -24.41
CA SER A 119 -10.05 -16.35 -24.39
C SER A 119 -11.24 -15.99 -23.49
N ARG A 120 -12.17 -16.93 -23.30
CA ARG A 120 -13.37 -16.79 -22.45
C ARG A 120 -13.18 -17.32 -21.03
N LEU A 121 -11.97 -17.72 -20.65
CA LEU A 121 -11.66 -18.20 -19.32
C LEU A 121 -12.09 -17.15 -18.27
N PRO A 122 -12.96 -17.49 -17.31
CA PRO A 122 -13.39 -16.54 -16.30
C PRO A 122 -12.26 -16.31 -15.30
N VAL A 123 -11.78 -15.07 -15.22
CA VAL A 123 -10.75 -14.65 -14.27
C VAL A 123 -11.31 -13.62 -13.30
N SER A 124 -10.77 -13.60 -12.08
CA SER A 124 -11.13 -12.63 -11.05
C SER A 124 -9.88 -11.92 -10.56
N TRP A 125 -10.01 -10.66 -10.18
CA TRP A 125 -8.92 -9.90 -9.58
C TRP A 125 -9.42 -8.80 -8.66
N ALA A 126 -8.59 -8.47 -7.67
CA ALA A 126 -8.79 -7.31 -6.81
C ALA A 126 -8.25 -6.05 -7.50
N GLY A 127 -8.91 -4.92 -7.24
CA GLY A 127 -8.36 -3.60 -7.59
C GLY A 127 -7.29 -3.16 -6.59
N ASN A 128 -6.74 -1.97 -6.83
CA ASN A 128 -5.73 -1.27 -6.03
C ASN A 128 -4.35 -1.94 -5.94
N ASP A 129 -4.11 -2.96 -6.76
CA ASP A 129 -2.78 -3.58 -6.93
C ASP A 129 -2.11 -3.11 -8.22
N GLN A 130 -0.78 -3.18 -8.26
CA GLN A 130 -0.01 -2.96 -9.48
C GLN A 130 -0.37 -4.01 -10.54
N TRP A 131 -0.68 -3.57 -11.75
CA TRP A 131 -1.19 -4.44 -12.81
C TRP A 131 -0.31 -5.66 -13.13
N PRO A 132 1.05 -5.63 -13.07
CA PRO A 132 1.85 -6.84 -13.32
C PRO A 132 1.67 -7.92 -12.25
N TYR A 133 1.41 -7.53 -11.01
CA TYR A 133 1.12 -8.47 -9.92
C TYR A 133 -0.28 -9.04 -10.02
N VAL A 134 -1.24 -8.24 -10.49
CA VAL A 134 -2.58 -8.74 -10.82
C VAL A 134 -2.48 -9.82 -11.88
N LEU A 135 -1.73 -9.55 -12.96
CA LEU A 135 -1.47 -10.54 -14.01
C LEU A 135 -0.76 -11.79 -13.49
N GLN A 136 0.19 -11.62 -12.57
CA GLN A 136 0.86 -12.74 -11.93
C GLN A 136 -0.10 -13.62 -11.13
N LYS A 137 -1.00 -13.03 -10.34
CA LYS A 137 -2.00 -13.79 -9.57
C LYS A 137 -2.88 -14.61 -10.52
N ILE A 138 -3.38 -13.97 -11.58
CA ILE A 138 -4.17 -14.65 -12.62
C ILE A 138 -3.37 -15.77 -13.29
N ALA A 139 -2.10 -15.52 -13.62
CA ALA A 139 -1.23 -16.51 -14.25
C ALA A 139 -1.05 -17.75 -13.38
N ARG A 140 -0.83 -17.55 -12.08
CA ARG A 140 -0.66 -18.64 -11.11
C ARG A 140 -1.95 -19.43 -10.89
N GLU A 141 -3.08 -18.75 -10.75
CA GLU A 141 -4.39 -19.39 -10.52
C GLU A 141 -4.82 -20.27 -11.70
N HIS A 142 -4.53 -19.82 -12.92
CA HIS A 142 -4.98 -20.45 -14.15
C HIS A 142 -3.90 -21.22 -14.91
N GLN A 143 -2.72 -21.42 -14.32
CA GLN A 143 -1.60 -22.14 -14.93
C GLN A 143 -1.23 -21.56 -16.31
N LEU A 144 -1.19 -20.23 -16.38
CA LEU A 144 -0.75 -19.48 -17.55
C LEU A 144 0.66 -18.96 -17.30
N LYS A 145 1.36 -18.67 -18.40
CA LYS A 145 2.58 -17.89 -18.41
C LYS A 145 2.30 -16.59 -19.13
N MET A 146 2.70 -15.47 -18.52
CA MET A 146 2.55 -14.15 -19.12
C MET A 146 3.93 -13.54 -19.36
N THR A 147 4.09 -12.82 -20.46
CA THR A 147 5.31 -12.09 -20.78
C THR A 147 4.95 -10.64 -20.99
N ILE A 148 5.49 -9.79 -20.13
CA ILE A 148 5.28 -8.35 -20.14
C ILE A 148 6.50 -7.73 -20.79
N ASP A 149 6.33 -7.18 -21.99
CA ASP A 149 7.34 -6.40 -22.68
C ASP A 149 7.04 -4.90 -22.48
N PHE A 150 7.84 -4.26 -21.62
CA PHE A 150 7.71 -2.84 -21.32
C PHE A 150 8.16 -1.94 -22.47
N ASP A 151 9.14 -2.38 -23.27
CA ASP A 151 9.66 -1.57 -24.38
C ASP A 151 8.66 -1.58 -25.55
N ARG A 152 7.99 -2.71 -25.79
CA ARG A 152 6.98 -2.87 -26.84
C ARG A 152 5.55 -2.63 -26.36
N HIS A 153 5.34 -2.28 -25.09
CA HIS A 153 4.02 -2.18 -24.45
C HIS A 153 3.10 -3.35 -24.79
N THR A 154 3.63 -4.57 -24.76
CA THR A 154 2.91 -5.78 -25.18
C THR A 154 2.88 -6.80 -24.07
N VAL A 155 1.71 -7.39 -23.81
CA VAL A 155 1.56 -8.53 -22.91
C VAL A 155 1.18 -9.76 -23.71
N THR A 156 2.04 -10.76 -23.68
CA THR A 156 1.79 -12.08 -24.29
C THR A 156 1.32 -13.05 -23.22
N VAL A 157 0.27 -13.81 -23.49
CA VAL A 157 -0.25 -14.86 -22.61
C VAL A 157 -0.12 -16.20 -23.32
N SER A 158 0.51 -17.15 -22.66
CA SER A 158 0.71 -18.52 -23.13
C SER A 158 0.26 -19.54 -22.07
N PRO A 159 -0.06 -20.78 -22.46
CA PRO A 159 -0.21 -21.88 -21.51
C PRO A 159 1.11 -22.14 -20.78
N ALA A 160 1.08 -22.49 -19.48
CA ALA A 160 2.32 -22.74 -18.72
C ALA A 160 3.17 -23.91 -19.24
N GLY A 161 2.61 -24.77 -20.10
CA GLY A 161 3.33 -25.88 -20.76
C GLY A 161 3.76 -25.61 -22.21
N ALA A 162 3.56 -24.40 -22.73
CA ALA A 162 3.83 -24.12 -24.14
C ALA A 162 5.33 -23.98 -24.49
N ASP A 163 6.23 -23.96 -23.51
CA ASP A 163 7.68 -23.94 -23.75
C ASP A 163 8.26 -25.33 -24.12
N LEU A 164 7.43 -26.39 -24.18
CA LEU A 164 7.86 -27.78 -24.42
C LEU A 164 7.57 -28.32 -25.84
N LEU A 165 7.20 -27.46 -26.79
CA LEU A 165 6.93 -27.82 -28.19
C LEU A 165 7.74 -26.93 -29.13
#